data_AF-A0A948CDR3-F1
#
_entry.id   AF-A0A948CDR3-F1
#
_cell.length_a   1.000
_cell.length_b   1.000
_cell.length_c   1.000
_cell.angle_alpha   90.00
_cell.angle_beta   90.00
_cell.angle_gamma   90.00
#
_symmetry.space_group_name_H-M   'P 1'
#
loop_
_entity.id
_entity.type
_entity.pdbx_description
1 polymer ?
#
loop_
_entity_poly.entity_id
_entity_poly.type
_entity_poly.pdbx_seq_one_letter_code
_entity_poly.pdbx_strand_id
1 'polypeptide(L)'
;EAQRQFVGDASHELRSPLATIRVAHEVATLHPEAMDWAMTSREVLAELDRIDLLVADLLLLARADEHGLPLRLDALDVAGLLDAEARRLSRVGGIEVVATTTEAVASIDRHLVERALRNLTENAVRHAYSRVELAVSIDAATVVVDVIDDGPGVPAHDRERIFDRFVRLDESRARDSGGTGLGLPIARRIAVAHRGDLVLLDTPSGAHFRLTLPSAPAADHH
;
A
#
# COMPACT_ATOMS: atom_id res chain seq x y z
N GLU A 1 20.29 -15.43 5.38
CA GLU A 1 20.79 -14.15 4.83
C GLU A 1 19.69 -13.10 4.74
N ALA A 2 18.58 -13.39 4.05
CA ALA A 2 17.42 -12.51 3.91
C ALA A 2 16.86 -11.94 5.23
N GLN A 3 16.79 -12.74 6.31
CA GLN A 3 16.29 -12.26 7.61
C GLN A 3 17.25 -11.27 8.29
N ARG A 4 18.57 -11.38 8.08
CA ARG A 4 19.55 -10.40 8.60
C ARG A 4 19.48 -9.09 7.81
N GLN A 5 19.36 -9.18 6.49
CA GLN A 5 19.16 -8.02 5.63
C GLN A 5 17.86 -7.28 5.99
N PHE A 6 16.76 -8.02 6.18
CA PHE A 6 15.47 -7.49 6.62
C PHE A 6 15.56 -6.70 7.94
N VAL A 7 16.24 -7.24 8.95
CA VAL A 7 16.44 -6.51 10.23
C VAL A 7 17.31 -5.26 10.02
N GLY A 8 18.33 -5.35 9.16
CA GLY A 8 19.18 -4.22 8.79
C GLY A 8 18.37 -3.08 8.17
N ASP A 9 17.60 -3.39 7.13
CA ASP A 9 16.79 -2.42 6.39
C ASP A 9 15.69 -1.83 7.26
N ALA A 10 15.01 -2.64 8.07
CA ALA A 10 14.05 -2.17 9.07
C ALA A 10 14.67 -1.18 10.06
N SER A 11 15.89 -1.47 10.53
CA SER A 11 16.62 -0.58 11.44
C SER A 11 16.98 0.75 10.79
N HIS A 12 17.30 0.75 9.50
CA HIS A 12 17.58 1.96 8.74
C HIS A 12 16.32 2.82 8.55
N GLU A 13 15.20 2.21 8.17
CA GLU A 13 13.94 2.92 7.98
C GLU A 13 13.37 3.49 9.29
N LEU A 14 13.62 2.85 10.44
CA LEU A 14 13.25 3.37 11.76
C LEU A 14 14.13 4.54 12.25
N ARG A 15 15.39 4.61 11.83
CA ARG A 15 16.31 5.68 12.30
C ARG A 15 15.89 7.07 11.83
N SER A 16 15.38 7.18 10.62
CA SER A 16 14.95 8.47 10.04
C SER A 16 13.83 9.16 10.85
N PRO A 17 12.65 8.53 11.08
CA PRO A 17 11.59 9.15 11.88
C PRO A 17 12.03 9.44 13.31
N LEU A 18 12.85 8.56 13.92
CA LEU A 18 13.42 8.78 15.25
C LEU A 18 14.38 9.98 15.30
N ALA A 19 15.17 10.20 14.24
CA ALA A 19 16.06 11.35 14.14
C ALA A 19 15.24 12.65 14.04
N THR A 20 14.16 12.67 13.25
CA THR A 20 13.24 13.81 13.16
C THR A 20 12.61 14.15 14.53
N ILE A 21 12.10 13.14 15.24
CA ILE A 21 11.53 13.32 16.59
C ILE A 21 12.58 13.85 17.57
N ARG A 22 13.82 13.33 17.51
CA ARG A 22 14.93 13.79 18.35
C ARG A 22 15.26 15.26 18.07
N VAL A 23 15.39 15.66 16.80
CA VAL A 23 15.67 17.06 16.44
C VAL A 23 14.56 17.98 16.92
N ALA A 24 13.29 17.60 16.72
CA ALA A 24 12.15 18.34 17.24
C ALA A 24 12.25 18.53 18.77
N HIS A 25 12.61 17.49 19.51
CA HIS A 25 12.78 17.56 20.96
C HIS A 25 13.99 18.42 21.39
N GLU A 26 15.12 18.34 20.68
CA GLU A 26 16.32 19.14 20.96
C GLU A 26 16.03 20.63 20.76
N VAL A 27 15.36 21.02 19.67
CA VAL A 27 14.94 22.40 19.41
C VAL A 27 13.96 22.89 20.48
N ALA A 28 13.02 22.04 20.90
CA ALA A 28 12.04 22.33 21.95
C ALA A 28 12.70 22.66 23.29
N THR A 29 13.83 22.02 23.56
CA THR A 29 14.58 22.17 24.81
C THR A 29 15.50 23.39 24.77
N LEU A 30 16.16 23.64 23.64
CA LEU A 30 17.17 24.69 23.51
C LEU A 30 16.58 26.07 23.15
N HIS A 31 15.47 26.11 22.41
CA HIS A 31 14.86 27.33 21.88
C HIS A 31 13.32 27.32 21.99
N PRO A 32 12.74 27.17 23.20
CA PRO A 32 11.30 27.02 23.38
C PRO A 32 10.48 28.22 22.88
N GLU A 33 11.05 29.43 22.90
CA GLU A 33 10.42 30.67 22.43
C GLU A 33 10.33 30.79 20.90
N ALA A 34 11.11 30.03 20.15
CA ALA A 34 11.14 30.04 18.69
C ALA A 34 10.26 28.95 18.06
N MET A 35 9.63 28.10 18.88
CA MET A 35 8.91 26.91 18.41
C MET A 35 7.40 27.15 18.28
N ASP A 36 6.85 26.78 17.12
CA ASP A 36 5.42 26.54 16.98
C ASP A 36 5.09 25.14 17.49
N TRP A 37 4.75 25.06 18.77
CA TRP A 37 4.41 23.81 19.44
C TRP A 37 3.25 23.04 18.79
N ALA A 38 2.29 23.74 18.17
CA ALA A 38 1.16 23.09 17.52
C ALA A 38 1.61 22.40 16.23
N MET A 39 2.50 23.04 15.46
CA MET A 39 3.09 22.45 14.27
C MET A 39 4.03 21.29 14.62
N THR A 40 4.97 21.51 15.55
CA THR A 40 5.93 20.49 15.98
C THR A 40 5.23 19.27 16.57
N SER A 41 4.18 19.45 17.39
CA SER A 41 3.43 18.32 17.94
C SER A 41 2.73 17.51 16.84
N ARG A 42 2.23 18.14 15.77
CA ARG A 42 1.65 17.43 14.63
C ARG A 42 2.70 16.64 13.86
N GLU A 43 3.89 17.21 13.65
CA GLU A 43 5.01 16.53 12.99
C GLU A 43 5.48 15.32 13.80
N VAL A 44 5.66 15.47 15.10
CA VAL A 44 6.06 14.35 15.98
C VAL A 44 5.00 13.24 15.98
N LEU A 45 3.71 13.58 16.07
CA LEU A 45 2.65 12.59 15.98
C LEU A 45 2.65 11.87 14.63
N ALA A 46 2.85 12.59 13.52
CA ALA A 46 2.93 11.98 12.20
C ALA A 46 4.12 11.00 12.07
N GLU A 47 5.27 11.32 12.66
CA GLU A 47 6.42 10.40 12.67
C GLU A 47 6.20 9.18 13.59
N LEU A 48 5.48 9.34 14.70
CA LEU A 48 5.09 8.21 15.56
C LEU A 48 4.10 7.28 14.84
N ASP A 49 3.08 7.85 14.20
CA ASP A 49 2.12 7.08 13.39
C ASP A 49 2.84 6.33 12.26
N ARG A 50 3.85 6.96 11.64
CA ARG A 50 4.70 6.32 10.62
C ARG A 50 5.51 5.17 11.19
N ILE A 51 6.07 5.29 12.39
CA ILE A 51 6.78 4.21 13.08
C ILE A 51 5.82 3.05 13.38
N ASP A 52 4.62 3.33 13.90
CA ASP A 52 3.63 2.31 14.23
C ASP A 52 3.20 1.52 12.98
N LEU A 53 2.95 2.22 11.87
CA LEU A 53 2.66 1.59 10.57
C LEU A 53 3.82 0.71 10.09
N LEU A 54 5.07 1.22 10.17
CA LEU A 54 6.25 0.45 9.77
C LEU A 54 6.39 -0.82 10.63
N VAL A 55 6.20 -0.73 11.94
CA VAL A 55 6.26 -1.91 12.82
C VAL A 55 5.14 -2.90 12.48
N ALA A 56 3.92 -2.43 12.25
CA ALA A 56 2.80 -3.28 11.85
C ALA A 56 3.02 -3.97 10.49
N ASP A 57 3.64 -3.29 9.53
CA ASP A 57 4.06 -3.82 8.23
C ASP A 57 5.11 -4.94 8.40
N LEU A 58 6.14 -4.70 9.20
CA LEU A 58 7.20 -5.66 9.47
C LEU A 58 6.67 -6.93 10.16
N LEU A 59 5.80 -6.76 11.17
CA LEU A 59 5.19 -7.89 11.87
C LEU A 59 4.27 -8.71 10.97
N LEU A 60 3.52 -8.06 10.06
CA LEU A 60 2.70 -8.76 9.07
C LEU A 60 3.59 -9.61 8.15
N LEU A 61 4.65 -9.02 7.60
CA LEU A 61 5.57 -9.69 6.68
C LEU A 61 6.32 -10.84 7.35
N ALA A 62 6.71 -10.69 8.62
CA ALA A 62 7.36 -11.76 9.38
C ALA A 62 6.41 -12.94 9.64
N ARG A 63 5.17 -12.66 10.08
CA ARG A 63 4.15 -13.71 10.30
C ARG A 63 3.83 -14.47 9.02
N ALA A 64 3.71 -13.73 7.92
CA ALA A 64 3.39 -14.32 6.63
C ALA A 64 4.48 -15.27 6.12
N ASP A 65 5.76 -15.01 6.42
CA ASP A 65 6.87 -15.89 6.05
C ASP A 65 6.92 -17.17 6.88
N GLU A 66 6.65 -17.08 8.18
CA GLU A 66 6.80 -18.22 9.10
C GLU A 66 5.60 -19.18 9.06
N HIS A 67 4.38 -18.64 9.04
CA HIS A 67 3.15 -19.42 9.28
C HIS A 67 2.04 -19.15 8.25
N GLY A 68 2.25 -18.21 7.32
CA GLY A 68 1.18 -17.64 6.50
C GLY A 68 0.30 -16.65 7.28
N LEU A 69 -0.66 -16.02 6.59
CA LEU A 69 -1.61 -15.11 7.21
C LEU A 69 -2.87 -15.88 7.62
N PRO A 70 -3.28 -15.85 8.91
CA PRO A 70 -4.57 -16.40 9.30
C PRO A 70 -5.68 -15.52 8.74
N LEU A 71 -6.51 -16.08 7.86
CA LEU A 71 -7.58 -15.34 7.19
C LEU A 71 -8.93 -15.60 7.85
N ARG A 72 -9.72 -14.55 8.02
CA ARG A 72 -11.14 -14.63 8.34
C ARG A 72 -11.93 -14.33 7.08
N LEU A 73 -12.22 -15.38 6.30
CA LEU A 73 -12.85 -15.24 5.00
C LEU A 73 -14.37 -15.09 5.12
N ASP A 74 -14.89 -14.01 4.55
CA ASP A 74 -16.31 -13.74 4.37
C ASP A 74 -16.59 -13.48 2.88
N ALA A 75 -17.81 -13.77 2.41
CA ALA A 75 -18.24 -13.39 1.07
C ALA A 75 -18.55 -11.88 1.05
N LEU A 76 -17.69 -11.09 0.42
CA LEU A 76 -17.76 -9.63 0.47
C LEU A 76 -17.71 -9.02 -0.92
N ASP A 77 -18.46 -7.93 -1.09
CA ASP A 77 -18.47 -7.11 -2.30
C ASP A 77 -17.18 -6.29 -2.39
N VAL A 78 -16.31 -6.66 -3.34
CA VAL A 78 -15.04 -5.98 -3.62
C VAL A 78 -15.27 -4.65 -4.32
N ALA A 79 -16.36 -4.51 -5.09
CA ALA A 79 -16.73 -3.24 -5.71
C ALA A 79 -17.00 -2.17 -4.67
N GLY A 80 -17.80 -2.49 -3.64
CA GLY A 80 -18.05 -1.60 -2.52
C GLY A 80 -16.79 -1.18 -1.77
N LEU A 81 -15.79 -2.07 -1.63
CA LEU A 81 -14.50 -1.73 -1.02
C LEU A 81 -13.68 -0.77 -1.90
N LEU A 82 -13.59 -1.04 -3.21
CA LEU A 82 -12.87 -0.20 -4.16
C LEU A 82 -13.51 1.19 -4.29
N ASP A 83 -14.84 1.26 -4.30
CA ASP A 83 -15.60 2.51 -4.34
C ASP A 83 -15.40 3.35 -3.07
N ALA A 84 -15.34 2.70 -1.90
CA ALA A 84 -15.05 3.40 -0.65
C ALA A 84 -13.64 4.01 -0.66
N GLU A 85 -12.68 3.28 -1.24
CA GLU A 85 -11.30 3.75 -1.39
C GLU A 85 -11.20 4.88 -2.42
N ALA A 86 -11.87 4.77 -3.58
CA ALA A 86 -11.95 5.85 -4.57
C ALA A 86 -12.46 7.15 -3.94
N ARG A 87 -13.58 7.08 -3.20
CA ARG A 87 -14.14 8.23 -2.46
C ARG A 87 -13.20 8.78 -1.39
N ARG A 88 -12.35 7.94 -0.78
CA ARG A 88 -11.32 8.41 0.16
C ARG A 88 -10.29 9.26 -0.58
N LEU A 89 -9.75 8.77 -1.68
CA LEU A 89 -8.72 9.46 -2.46
C LEU A 89 -9.23 10.78 -3.05
N SER A 90 -10.44 10.79 -3.62
CA SER A 90 -11.04 12.01 -4.15
C SER A 90 -11.22 13.12 -3.11
N ARG A 91 -11.39 12.77 -1.82
CA ARG A 91 -11.49 13.75 -0.72
C ARG A 91 -10.16 14.34 -0.29
N VAL A 92 -9.07 13.58 -0.43
CA VAL A 92 -7.71 14.09 -0.17
C VAL A 92 -7.33 15.13 -1.24
N GLY A 93 -7.77 14.90 -2.48
CA GLY A 93 -7.54 15.80 -3.61
C GLY A 93 -6.13 15.67 -4.18
N GLY A 94 -5.83 16.49 -5.20
CA GLY A 94 -4.52 16.54 -5.86
C GLY A 94 -4.40 15.66 -7.11
N ILE A 95 -5.26 14.65 -7.28
CA ILE A 95 -5.26 13.73 -8.42
C ILE A 95 -6.70 13.38 -8.82
N GLU A 96 -6.97 13.24 -10.11
CA GLU A 96 -8.25 12.75 -10.64
C GLU A 96 -8.36 11.24 -10.39
N VAL A 97 -9.45 10.80 -9.75
CA VAL A 97 -9.70 9.38 -9.47
C VAL A 97 -10.97 8.96 -10.19
N VAL A 98 -10.84 7.98 -11.09
CA VAL A 98 -11.95 7.41 -11.85
C VAL A 98 -12.13 5.96 -11.42
N ALA A 99 -13.34 5.59 -10.99
CA ALA A 99 -13.68 4.23 -10.60
C ALA A 99 -14.72 3.64 -11.55
N THR A 100 -14.44 2.44 -12.09
CA THR A 100 -15.38 1.65 -12.89
C THR A 100 -15.62 0.32 -12.20
N THR A 101 -16.78 0.16 -11.58
CA THR A 101 -17.05 -1.00 -10.74
C THR A 101 -18.21 -1.84 -11.30
N THR A 102 -18.00 -3.16 -11.30
CA THR A 102 -19.02 -4.18 -11.55
C THR A 102 -19.17 -4.99 -10.27
N GLU A 103 -20.40 -5.43 -9.95
CA GLU A 103 -20.65 -6.27 -8.77
C GLU A 103 -19.73 -7.50 -8.79
N ALA A 104 -18.92 -7.64 -7.75
CA ALA A 104 -17.87 -8.64 -7.68
C ALA A 104 -17.70 -9.12 -6.24
N VAL A 105 -18.24 -10.30 -5.95
CA VAL A 105 -18.15 -10.91 -4.61
C VAL A 105 -16.98 -11.88 -4.56
N ALA A 106 -16.09 -11.70 -3.59
CA ALA A 106 -14.94 -12.56 -3.34
C ALA A 106 -14.98 -13.15 -1.92
N SER A 107 -14.40 -14.32 -1.73
CA SER A 107 -14.19 -14.89 -0.39
C SER A 107 -12.90 -14.31 0.19
N ILE A 108 -13.02 -13.28 1.03
CA ILE A 108 -11.89 -12.45 1.46
C ILE A 108 -11.92 -12.10 2.94
N ASP A 109 -10.74 -11.83 3.50
CA ASP A 109 -10.59 -11.10 4.76
C ASP A 109 -10.65 -9.59 4.46
N ARG A 110 -11.72 -8.95 4.96
CA ARG A 110 -12.00 -7.53 4.70
C ARG A 110 -10.81 -6.63 4.99
N HIS A 111 -10.21 -6.78 6.17
CA HIS A 111 -9.21 -5.83 6.66
C HIS A 111 -7.90 -5.96 5.88
N LEU A 112 -7.52 -7.19 5.53
CA LEU A 112 -6.35 -7.43 4.71
C LEU A 112 -6.56 -6.93 3.29
N VAL A 113 -7.71 -7.19 2.67
CA VAL A 113 -7.97 -6.68 1.31
C VAL A 113 -8.04 -5.15 1.29
N GLU A 114 -8.70 -4.50 2.25
CA GLU A 114 -8.68 -3.03 2.37
C GLU A 114 -7.25 -2.48 2.49
N ARG A 115 -6.37 -3.17 3.22
CA ARG A 115 -4.95 -2.79 3.32
C ARG A 115 -4.20 -2.99 2.01
N ALA A 116 -4.45 -4.08 1.28
CA ALA A 116 -3.86 -4.29 -0.04
C ALA A 116 -4.31 -3.20 -1.02
N LEU A 117 -5.61 -2.90 -1.07
CA LEU A 117 -6.16 -1.82 -1.89
C LEU A 117 -5.51 -0.48 -1.54
N ARG A 118 -5.44 -0.13 -0.24
CA ARG A 118 -4.78 1.09 0.21
C ARG A 118 -3.32 1.18 -0.22
N ASN A 119 -2.56 0.10 -0.07
CA ASN A 119 -1.16 0.07 -0.49
C ASN A 119 -1.01 0.28 -2.01
N LEU A 120 -1.90 -0.30 -2.81
CA LEU A 120 -1.90 -0.13 -4.27
C LEU A 120 -2.30 1.29 -4.67
N THR A 121 -3.37 1.83 -4.09
CA THR A 121 -3.89 3.15 -4.43
C THR A 121 -2.98 4.27 -3.95
N GLU A 122 -2.38 4.15 -2.77
CA GLU A 122 -1.38 5.12 -2.29
C GLU A 122 -0.10 5.06 -3.11
N ASN A 123 0.29 3.88 -3.61
CA ASN A 123 1.37 3.78 -4.58
C ASN A 123 1.02 4.48 -5.89
N ALA A 124 -0.16 4.21 -6.46
CA ALA A 124 -0.63 4.84 -7.69
C ALA A 124 -0.69 6.37 -7.55
N VAL A 125 -1.29 6.89 -6.47
CA VAL A 125 -1.38 8.33 -6.19
C VAL A 125 0.00 8.97 -6.01
N ARG A 126 0.95 8.28 -5.37
CA ARG A 126 2.31 8.80 -5.19
C ARG A 126 3.03 9.01 -6.52
N HIS A 127 2.78 8.14 -7.51
CA HIS A 127 3.53 8.10 -8.76
C HIS A 127 2.78 8.70 -9.96
N ALA A 128 1.46 8.84 -9.89
CA ALA A 128 0.63 9.47 -10.89
C ALA A 128 1.07 10.92 -11.16
N TYR A 129 0.95 11.34 -12.42
CA TYR A 129 1.09 12.75 -12.78
C TYR A 129 -0.20 13.51 -12.46
N SER A 130 -1.34 12.93 -12.80
CA SER A 130 -2.62 13.61 -12.67
C SER A 130 -3.82 12.70 -12.47
N ARG A 131 -3.72 11.40 -12.78
CA ARG A 131 -4.88 10.51 -12.83
C ARG A 131 -4.57 9.10 -12.34
N VAL A 132 -5.53 8.55 -11.59
CA VAL A 132 -5.59 7.14 -11.19
C VAL A 132 -6.92 6.55 -11.60
N GLU A 133 -6.88 5.43 -12.30
CA GLU A 133 -8.05 4.64 -12.66
C GLU A 133 -8.11 3.39 -11.79
N LEU A 134 -9.29 3.12 -11.25
CA LEU A 134 -9.61 1.95 -10.46
C LEU A 134 -10.71 1.18 -11.18
N ALA A 135 -10.51 -0.11 -11.39
CA ALA A 135 -11.54 -0.96 -11.95
C ALA A 135 -11.69 -2.25 -11.16
N VAL A 136 -12.93 -2.72 -11.04
CA VAL A 136 -13.20 -4.09 -10.60
C VAL A 136 -14.09 -4.78 -11.63
N SER A 137 -13.73 -6.01 -11.96
CA SER A 137 -14.48 -6.89 -12.84
C SER A 137 -14.44 -8.32 -12.32
N ILE A 138 -15.27 -9.18 -12.89
CA ILE A 138 -15.24 -10.61 -12.65
C ILE A 138 -14.94 -11.32 -13.97
N ASP A 139 -13.94 -12.19 -13.95
CA ASP A 139 -13.59 -13.08 -15.05
C ASP A 139 -13.70 -14.53 -14.57
N ALA A 140 -14.75 -15.22 -15.05
CA ALA A 140 -15.15 -16.55 -14.61
C ALA A 140 -15.24 -16.68 -13.08
N ALA A 141 -14.25 -17.31 -12.44
CA ALA A 141 -14.18 -17.55 -11.00
C ALA A 141 -13.17 -16.63 -10.28
N THR A 142 -12.77 -15.53 -10.92
CA THR A 142 -11.75 -14.61 -10.43
C THR A 142 -12.29 -13.19 -10.39
N VAL A 143 -12.26 -12.56 -9.23
CA VAL A 143 -12.42 -11.11 -9.12
C VAL A 143 -11.10 -10.44 -9.47
N VAL A 144 -11.15 -9.50 -10.40
CA VAL A 144 -10.00 -8.76 -10.91
C VAL A 144 -10.14 -7.31 -10.51
N VAL A 145 -9.16 -6.80 -9.76
CA VAL A 145 -9.03 -5.39 -9.40
C VAL A 145 -7.83 -4.83 -10.13
N ASP A 146 -8.06 -3.80 -10.94
CA ASP A 146 -7.04 -3.07 -11.66
C ASP A 146 -6.84 -1.68 -11.04
N VAL A 147 -5.59 -1.33 -10.78
CA VAL A 147 -5.16 -0.01 -10.31
C VAL A 147 -4.14 0.52 -11.30
N ILE A 148 -4.51 1.59 -12.02
CA ILE A 148 -3.73 2.16 -13.12
C ILE A 148 -3.42 3.61 -12.80
N ASP A 149 -2.16 4.01 -12.91
CA ASP A 149 -1.75 5.42 -12.85
C ASP A 149 -1.23 5.91 -14.21
N ASP A 150 -1.21 7.23 -14.39
CA ASP A 150 -0.66 7.89 -15.58
C ASP A 150 0.82 8.27 -15.43
N GLY A 151 1.52 7.73 -14.42
CA GLY A 151 2.87 8.15 -14.02
C GLY A 151 4.01 7.71 -14.95
N PRO A 152 5.27 7.71 -14.46
CA PRO A 152 6.43 7.30 -15.25
C PRO A 152 6.46 5.79 -15.57
N GLY A 153 5.65 5.00 -14.86
CA GLY A 153 5.66 3.54 -14.94
C GLY A 153 6.86 2.90 -14.24
N VAL A 154 7.06 1.61 -14.50
CA VAL A 154 8.13 0.82 -13.89
C VAL A 154 9.05 0.25 -14.97
N PRO A 155 10.37 0.50 -14.90
CA PRO A 155 11.34 -0.08 -15.81
C PRO A 155 11.25 -1.61 -15.88
N ALA A 156 11.41 -2.19 -17.07
CA ALA A 156 11.25 -3.63 -17.29
C ALA A 156 12.10 -4.52 -16.34
N HIS A 157 13.30 -4.07 -15.99
CA HIS A 157 14.22 -4.79 -15.10
C HIS A 157 13.83 -4.73 -13.62
N ASP A 158 12.92 -3.85 -13.24
CA ASP A 158 12.46 -3.67 -11.86
C ASP A 158 11.05 -4.22 -11.60
N ARG A 159 10.32 -4.64 -12.63
CA ARG A 159 8.91 -5.04 -12.53
C ARG A 159 8.61 -6.13 -11.51
N GLU A 160 9.53 -7.08 -11.33
CA GLU A 160 9.40 -8.09 -10.27
C GLU A 160 9.99 -7.59 -8.94
N ARG A 161 11.10 -6.84 -9.02
CA ARG A 161 11.84 -6.33 -7.85
C ARG A 161 11.03 -5.36 -7.00
N ILE A 162 10.08 -4.61 -7.58
CA ILE A 162 9.21 -3.70 -6.82
C ILE A 162 8.33 -4.43 -5.78
N PHE A 163 8.17 -5.75 -5.91
CA PHE A 163 7.47 -6.58 -4.92
C PHE A 163 8.41 -7.14 -3.83
N ASP A 164 9.72 -6.85 -3.90
CA ASP A 164 10.68 -7.17 -2.85
C ASP A 164 10.66 -6.10 -1.75
N ARG A 165 10.95 -6.52 -0.53
CA ARG A 165 10.92 -5.66 0.66
C ARG A 165 11.97 -4.56 0.54
N PHE A 166 11.58 -3.34 0.93
CA PHE A 166 12.42 -2.15 0.96
C PHE A 166 12.96 -1.72 -0.41
N VAL A 167 12.47 -2.30 -1.51
CA VAL A 167 12.84 -1.84 -2.85
C VAL A 167 12.15 -0.51 -3.13
N ARG A 168 12.95 0.46 -3.56
CA ARG A 168 12.54 1.79 -4.00
C ARG A 168 13.28 2.10 -5.30
N LEU A 169 12.56 2.57 -6.31
CA LEU A 169 13.15 2.97 -7.59
C LEU A 169 13.93 4.28 -7.41
N ASP A 170 15.05 4.45 -8.09
CA ASP A 170 15.99 5.56 -7.83
C ASP A 170 15.39 6.96 -8.09
N GLU A 171 14.42 7.09 -8.99
CA GLU A 171 13.68 8.34 -9.22
C GLU A 171 12.81 8.76 -8.01
N SER A 172 12.43 7.80 -7.15
CA SER A 172 11.69 8.04 -5.90
C SER A 172 12.59 8.47 -4.72
N ARG A 173 13.91 8.55 -4.91
CA ARG A 173 14.85 9.05 -3.90
C ARG A 173 14.99 10.57 -3.92
N ALA A 174 14.76 11.21 -5.07
CA ALA A 174 14.90 12.66 -5.25
C ALA A 174 13.69 13.46 -4.74
N ARG A 175 12.55 12.80 -4.56
CA ARG A 175 11.39 13.35 -3.85
C ARG A 175 11.35 12.67 -2.50
N ASP A 176 11.60 13.41 -1.41
CA ASP A 176 11.48 12.94 -0.01
C ASP A 176 10.04 12.51 0.39
N SER A 177 9.18 12.23 -0.59
CA SER A 177 7.80 11.78 -0.43
C SER A 177 7.72 10.28 -0.10
N GLY A 178 8.23 9.95 1.10
CA GLY A 178 7.77 8.91 2.04
C GLY A 178 7.10 7.66 1.46
N GLY A 179 7.90 6.64 1.16
CA GLY A 179 7.46 5.24 1.04
C GLY A 179 8.52 4.31 1.61
N THR A 180 8.14 3.37 2.47
CA THR A 180 9.04 2.41 3.13
C THR A 180 9.50 1.28 2.21
N GLY A 181 8.90 1.16 1.02
CA GLY A 181 9.11 0.01 0.13
C GLY A 181 8.46 -1.28 0.64
N LEU A 182 7.52 -1.21 1.58
CA LEU A 182 6.81 -2.38 2.12
C LEU A 182 5.38 -2.55 1.57
N GLY A 183 4.79 -1.50 1.00
CA GLY A 183 3.39 -1.51 0.56
C GLY A 183 3.08 -2.59 -0.49
N LEU A 184 3.81 -2.61 -1.60
CA LEU A 184 3.64 -3.60 -2.67
C LEU A 184 3.95 -5.05 -2.23
N PRO A 185 5.07 -5.33 -1.50
CA PRO A 185 5.31 -6.64 -0.91
C PRO A 185 4.16 -7.15 -0.03
N ILE A 186 3.58 -6.27 0.79
CA ILE A 186 2.43 -6.60 1.65
C ILE A 186 1.19 -6.88 0.82
N ALA A 187 0.88 -6.03 -0.17
CA ALA A 187 -0.27 -6.22 -1.03
C ALA A 187 -0.19 -7.58 -1.77
N ARG A 188 0.99 -7.93 -2.30
CA ARG A 188 1.21 -9.24 -2.95
C ARG A 188 1.07 -10.39 -1.97
N ARG A 189 1.62 -10.26 -0.76
CA ARG A 189 1.50 -11.31 0.26
C ARG A 189 0.05 -11.54 0.69
N ILE A 190 -0.75 -10.47 0.77
CA ILE A 190 -2.18 -10.54 1.05
C ILE A 190 -2.90 -11.25 -0.10
N ALA A 191 -2.62 -10.88 -1.35
CA ALA A 191 -3.20 -11.54 -2.54
C ALA A 191 -2.92 -13.05 -2.54
N VAL A 192 -1.65 -13.43 -2.36
CA VAL A 192 -1.20 -14.82 -2.31
C VAL A 192 -1.84 -15.58 -1.15
N ALA A 193 -1.98 -14.97 0.03
CA ALA A 193 -2.67 -15.60 1.15
C ALA A 193 -4.14 -15.94 0.80
N HIS A 194 -4.79 -15.08 0.02
CA HIS A 194 -6.14 -15.28 -0.49
C HIS A 194 -6.22 -16.23 -1.70
N ARG A 195 -5.11 -16.90 -2.09
CA ARG A 195 -5.02 -17.75 -3.29
C ARG A 195 -5.23 -16.99 -4.61
N GLY A 196 -5.01 -15.67 -4.58
CA GLY A 196 -4.89 -14.84 -5.76
C GLY A 196 -3.44 -14.48 -6.05
N ASP A 197 -3.24 -13.42 -6.82
CA ASP A 197 -1.91 -12.86 -7.11
C ASP A 197 -1.99 -11.34 -7.29
N LEU A 198 -0.84 -10.68 -7.20
CA LEU A 198 -0.66 -9.28 -7.57
C LEU A 198 0.48 -9.21 -8.56
N VAL A 199 0.19 -8.70 -9.75
CA VAL A 199 1.14 -8.56 -10.85
C VAL A 199 1.14 -7.14 -11.38
N LEU A 200 2.27 -6.75 -11.97
CA LEU A 200 2.37 -5.55 -12.80
C LEU A 200 2.22 -5.97 -14.27
N LEU A 201 1.25 -5.40 -14.96
CA LEU A 201 0.99 -5.66 -16.37
C LEU A 201 1.70 -4.67 -17.29
N ASP A 202 1.88 -5.08 -18.54
CA ASP A 202 2.28 -4.18 -19.61
C ASP A 202 1.19 -3.15 -19.88
N THR A 203 1.57 -1.88 -19.85
CA THR A 203 0.72 -0.75 -20.19
C THR A 203 1.50 0.23 -21.08
N PRO A 204 0.85 0.91 -22.04
CA PRO A 204 1.50 1.91 -22.89
C PRO A 204 2.10 3.09 -22.11
N SER A 205 1.53 3.41 -20.95
CA SER A 205 1.94 4.51 -20.07
C SER A 205 1.61 4.20 -18.62
N GLY A 206 2.39 4.77 -17.69
CA GLY A 206 2.17 4.59 -16.26
C GLY A 206 2.42 3.17 -15.76
N ALA A 207 1.81 2.83 -14.63
CA ALA A 207 1.85 1.48 -14.08
C ALA A 207 0.44 0.89 -13.98
N HIS A 208 0.33 -0.41 -14.28
CA HIS A 208 -0.93 -1.16 -14.20
C HIS A 208 -0.76 -2.34 -13.25
N PHE A 209 -1.22 -2.17 -12.02
CA PHE A 209 -1.25 -3.24 -11.03
C PHE A 209 -2.56 -4.00 -11.12
N ARG A 210 -2.48 -5.33 -11.26
CA ARG A 210 -3.63 -6.23 -11.25
C ARG A 210 -3.59 -7.13 -10.04
N LEU A 211 -4.56 -6.96 -9.16
CA LEU A 211 -4.86 -7.85 -8.04
C LEU A 211 -5.95 -8.83 -8.47
N THR A 212 -5.71 -10.13 -8.31
CA THR A 212 -6.71 -11.17 -8.51
C THR A 212 -7.10 -11.80 -7.17
N LEU A 213 -8.37 -12.15 -7.02
CA LEU A 213 -8.93 -12.79 -5.84
C LEU A 213 -9.92 -13.87 -6.29
N PRO A 214 -10.03 -15.02 -5.60
CA PRO A 214 -11.04 -16.02 -5.93
C PRO A 214 -12.44 -15.44 -5.69
N SER A 215 -13.34 -15.60 -6.66
CA SER A 215 -14.73 -15.24 -6.45
C SER A 215 -15.34 -16.09 -5.32
N ALA A 216 -16.31 -15.52 -4.62
CA ALA A 216 -17.11 -16.32 -3.71
C ALA A 216 -17.93 -17.31 -4.55
N PRO A 217 -18.09 -18.57 -4.09
CA PRO A 217 -19.09 -19.44 -4.70
C PRO A 217 -20.44 -18.72 -4.66
N ALA A 218 -21.20 -18.81 -5.76
CA ALA A 218 -22.56 -18.30 -5.79
C ALA A 218 -23.29 -18.88 -4.58
N ALA A 219 -23.86 -18.02 -3.73
CA ALA A 219 -24.71 -18.51 -2.66
C ALA A 219 -25.85 -19.27 -3.32
N ASP A 220 -25.88 -20.59 -3.15
CA ASP A 220 -27.04 -21.40 -3.49
C ASP A 220 -28.21 -20.86 -2.65
N HIS A 221 -29.02 -20.00 -3.27
CA HIS A 221 -30.29 -19.58 -2.70
C HIS A 221 -31.22 -20.79 -2.79
N HIS A 222 -31.21 -21.62 -1.75
CA HIS A 222 -32.27 -22.58 -1.45
C HIS A 222 -33.40 -21.89 -0.68
#